data_AF-A0A920SAD1-F1
#
_entry.id   AF-A0A920SAD1-F1
#
_cell.length_a   1.000
_cell.length_b   1.000
_cell.length_c   1.000
_cell.angle_alpha   90.00
_cell.angle_beta   90.00
_cell.angle_gamma   90.00
#
_symmetry.space_group_name_H-M   'P 1'
#
loop_
_entity.id
_entity.type
_entity.pdbx_description
1 polymer ?
#
loop_
_entity_poly.entity_id
_entity_poly.type
_entity_poly.pdbx_seq_one_letter_code
_entity_poly.pdbx_strand_id
1 'polypeptide(L)'
;MANYTKNEAQDWAWETLKGQWTTLITPFTIDNQVDVEGMKRNVRHVRSLGTTGAGCTWNMGEFWSMSRDERVQVMDAVSEAAEGTWPIGAHVTSTNANEMVYLAQHAKPQDLTC
;
A
#
# COMPACT_ATOMS: atom_id res chain seq x y z
N MET A 1 -12.80 2.61 2.88
CA MET A 1 -11.82 2.02 3.82
C MET A 1 -12.35 0.68 4.33
N ALA A 2 -11.45 -0.26 4.66
CA ALA A 2 -11.85 -1.54 5.23
C ALA A 2 -12.53 -1.32 6.59
N ASN A 3 -13.74 -1.84 6.77
CA ASN A 3 -14.48 -1.77 8.01
C ASN A 3 -15.00 -3.17 8.34
N TYR A 4 -14.42 -3.79 9.36
CA TYR A 4 -14.76 -5.14 9.83
C TYR A 4 -14.29 -5.30 11.28
N THR A 5 -14.96 -6.17 12.03
CA THR A 5 -14.41 -6.67 13.30
C THR A 5 -13.38 -7.77 13.05
N LYS A 6 -12.57 -8.11 14.06
CA LYS A 6 -11.55 -9.17 13.96
C LYS A 6 -12.11 -10.49 13.39
N ASN A 7 -13.33 -10.87 13.74
CA ASN A 7 -13.92 -12.14 13.33
C ASN A 7 -14.54 -12.08 11.92
N GLU A 8 -14.85 -10.88 11.41
CA GLU A 8 -15.40 -10.67 10.07
C GLU A 8 -14.31 -10.42 9.01
N ALA A 9 -13.06 -10.25 9.43
CA ALA A 9 -11.94 -9.90 8.54
C ALA A 9 -11.78 -10.86 7.36
N GLN A 10 -11.99 -12.17 7.61
CA GLN A 10 -11.90 -13.18 6.57
C GLN A 10 -13.04 -13.03 5.56
N ASP A 11 -14.29 -12.94 6.01
CA ASP A 11 -15.46 -12.79 5.13
C ASP A 11 -15.38 -11.51 4.31
N TRP A 12 -15.00 -10.39 4.94
CA TRP A 12 -14.72 -9.12 4.25
C TRP A 12 -13.67 -9.28 3.15
N ALA A 13 -12.59 -10.03 3.42
CA ALA A 13 -11.55 -10.28 2.44
C ALA A 13 -12.06 -11.11 1.26
N TRP A 14 -12.84 -12.17 1.52
CA TRP A 14 -13.47 -12.97 0.47
C TRP A 14 -14.43 -12.16 -0.40
N GLU A 15 -15.13 -11.18 0.16
CA GLU A 15 -16.05 -10.30 -0.57
C GLU A 15 -15.33 -9.21 -1.35
N THR A 16 -14.29 -8.60 -0.76
CA THR A 16 -13.67 -7.38 -1.27
C THR A 16 -12.43 -7.61 -2.12
N LEU A 17 -11.56 -8.56 -1.73
CA LEU A 17 -10.26 -8.79 -2.38
C LEU A 17 -10.40 -9.71 -3.60
N LYS A 18 -11.21 -9.28 -4.57
CA LYS A 18 -11.54 -10.02 -5.80
C LYS A 18 -11.08 -9.28 -7.05
N GLY A 19 -11.01 -10.02 -8.16
CA GLY A 19 -10.66 -9.48 -9.47
C GLY A 19 -9.15 -9.35 -9.68
N GLN A 20 -8.77 -8.52 -10.65
CA GLN A 20 -7.37 -8.36 -11.04
C GLN A 20 -6.68 -7.32 -10.17
N TRP A 21 -5.86 -7.81 -9.24
CA TRP A 21 -4.95 -7.00 -8.45
C TRP A 21 -3.59 -6.91 -9.12
N THR A 22 -2.84 -5.85 -8.81
CA THR A 22 -1.48 -5.69 -9.31
C THR A 22 -0.50 -5.32 -8.20
N THR A 23 0.78 -5.38 -8.52
CA THR A 23 1.85 -4.91 -7.63
C THR A 23 2.50 -3.69 -8.25
N LEU A 24 2.55 -2.61 -7.47
CA LEU A 24 3.13 -1.35 -7.89
C LEU A 24 4.66 -1.41 -7.78
N ILE A 25 5.32 -0.82 -8.79
CA ILE A 25 6.76 -0.55 -8.79
C ILE A 25 6.98 0.81 -8.12
N THR A 26 7.98 0.91 -7.27
CA THR A 26 8.38 2.17 -6.63
C THR A 26 9.29 2.96 -7.57
N PRO A 27 8.85 4.12 -8.09
CA PRO A 27 9.71 4.95 -8.92
C PRO A 27 10.67 5.78 -8.04
N PHE A 28 11.88 6.00 -8.56
CA PHE A 28 12.89 6.87 -7.94
C PHE A 28 13.28 7.99 -8.90
N THR A 29 13.67 9.13 -8.33
CA THR A 29 14.25 10.26 -9.06
C THR A 29 15.70 9.96 -9.47
N ILE A 30 16.27 10.82 -10.31
CA ILE A 30 17.68 10.71 -10.71
C ILE A 30 18.64 10.82 -9.51
N ASP A 31 18.21 11.50 -8.44
CA ASP A 31 18.95 11.66 -7.18
C ASP A 31 18.67 10.53 -6.18
N ASN A 32 18.10 9.42 -6.65
CA ASN A 32 17.78 8.23 -5.87
C ASN A 32 16.89 8.52 -4.65
N GLN A 33 15.90 9.41 -4.82
CA GLN A 33 14.84 9.67 -3.84
C GLN A 33 13.53 9.07 -4.35
N VAL A 34 12.61 8.69 -3.47
CA VAL A 34 11.28 8.22 -3.88
C VAL A 34 10.58 9.31 -4.71
N ASP A 35 10.17 8.98 -5.93
CA ASP A 35 9.40 9.88 -6.80
C ASP A 35 7.91 9.80 -6.41
N VAL A 36 7.52 10.56 -5.38
CA VAL A 36 6.16 10.59 -4.84
C VAL A 36 5.11 10.92 -5.91
N GLU A 37 5.36 11.93 -6.74
CA GLU A 37 4.41 12.34 -7.78
C GLU A 37 4.38 11.33 -8.95
N GLY A 38 5.52 10.70 -9.25
CA GLY A 38 5.58 9.53 -10.13
C GLY A 38 4.78 8.36 -9.62
N MET A 39 4.86 8.08 -8.31
CA MET A 39 4.10 7.01 -7.66
C MET A 39 2.60 7.25 -7.79
N LYS A 40 2.12 8.48 -7.48
CA LYS A 40 0.71 8.85 -7.63
C LYS A 40 0.24 8.78 -9.09
N ARG A 41 1.07 9.23 -10.04
CA ARG A 41 0.79 9.13 -11.48
C ARG A 41 0.64 7.68 -11.92
N ASN A 42 1.54 6.81 -11.48
CA ASN A 42 1.50 5.38 -11.79
C ASN A 42 0.24 4.72 -11.22
N VAL A 43 -0.15 5.04 -9.97
CA VAL A 43 -1.39 4.54 -9.36
C VAL A 43 -2.61 4.93 -10.20
N ARG A 44 -2.76 6.21 -10.56
CA ARG A 44 -3.88 6.68 -11.38
C ARG A 44 -3.94 5.97 -12.74
N HIS A 45 -2.78 5.80 -13.39
CA HIS A 45 -2.70 5.10 -14.66
C HIS A 45 -3.10 3.62 -14.52
N VAL A 46 -2.53 2.91 -13.55
CA VAL A 46 -2.83 1.49 -13.27
C VAL A 46 -4.31 1.28 -12.96
N ARG A 47 -4.91 2.17 -12.16
CA ARG A 47 -6.35 2.18 -11.88
C ARG A 47 -7.17 2.36 -13.17
N SER A 48 -6.75 3.25 -14.07
CA SER A 48 -7.45 3.47 -15.36
C SER A 48 -7.43 2.26 -16.29
N LEU A 49 -6.51 1.31 -16.08
CA LEU A 49 -6.45 0.05 -16.84
C LEU A 49 -7.47 -1.00 -16.36
N GLY A 50 -8.25 -0.72 -15.32
CA GLY A 50 -9.32 -1.61 -14.85
C GLY A 50 -8.92 -2.59 -13.74
N THR A 51 -7.80 -2.35 -13.06
CA THR A 51 -7.40 -3.10 -11.86
C THR A 51 -8.36 -2.87 -10.70
N THR A 52 -8.66 -3.92 -9.92
CA THR A 52 -9.59 -3.84 -8.78
C THR A 52 -8.92 -3.48 -7.46
N GLY A 53 -7.59 -3.52 -7.42
CA GLY A 53 -6.77 -3.08 -6.29
C GLY A 53 -5.29 -3.21 -6.59
N ALA A 54 -4.44 -2.74 -5.68
CA ALA A 54 -3.00 -2.97 -5.80
C ALA A 54 -2.25 -3.06 -4.48
N GLY A 55 -1.12 -3.76 -4.51
CA GLY A 55 -0.15 -3.76 -3.43
C GLY A 55 0.98 -2.75 -3.66
N CYS A 56 1.50 -2.15 -2.60
CA CYS A 56 2.68 -1.28 -2.63
C CYS A 56 3.80 -1.80 -1.72
N THR A 57 5.06 -1.46 -2.04
CA THR A 57 6.26 -1.85 -1.29
C THR A 57 6.43 -3.37 -1.14
N TRP A 58 5.95 -4.18 -2.09
CA TRP A 58 6.19 -5.63 -2.13
C TRP A 58 7.54 -5.94 -2.77
N ASN A 59 7.77 -7.20 -3.15
CA ASN A 59 9.00 -7.61 -3.83
C ASN A 59 9.27 -6.76 -5.10
N MET A 60 8.26 -6.57 -5.96
CA MET A 60 8.40 -5.73 -7.16
C MET A 60 8.52 -4.23 -6.86
N GLY A 61 8.22 -3.80 -5.63
CA GLY A 61 8.39 -2.43 -5.15
C GLY A 61 9.71 -2.23 -4.40
N GLU A 62 10.61 -3.23 -4.40
CA GLU A 62 11.98 -3.16 -3.88
C GLU A 62 12.08 -2.80 -2.39
N PHE A 63 11.19 -3.36 -1.56
CA PHE A 63 11.13 -3.03 -0.12
C PHE A 63 12.43 -3.26 0.66
N TRP A 64 13.31 -4.14 0.19
CA TRP A 64 14.59 -4.45 0.84
C TRP A 64 15.64 -3.36 0.65
N SER A 65 15.51 -2.51 -0.38
CA SER A 65 16.45 -1.42 -0.66
C SER A 65 16.00 -0.08 -0.05
N MET A 66 14.78 0.00 0.44
CA MET A 66 14.21 1.21 1.03
C MET A 66 14.41 1.28 2.55
N SER A 67 14.68 2.49 3.03
CA SER A 67 14.52 2.87 4.42
C SER A 67 13.05 2.84 4.87
N ARG A 68 12.83 2.91 6.18
CA ARG A 68 11.48 3.02 6.75
C ARG A 68 10.74 4.25 6.21
N ASP A 69 11.40 5.39 6.17
CA ASP A 69 10.78 6.66 5.79
C ASP A 69 10.38 6.65 4.30
N GLU A 70 11.20 6.05 3.44
CA GLU A 70 10.86 5.83 2.04
C GLU A 70 9.65 4.89 1.88
N ARG A 71 9.57 3.81 2.67
CA ARG A 71 8.39 2.92 2.67
C ARG A 71 7.12 3.66 3.08
N VAL A 72 7.21 4.52 4.10
CA VAL A 72 6.09 5.38 4.55
C VAL A 72 5.67 6.34 3.44
N GLN A 73 6.62 7.02 2.77
CA GLN A 73 6.31 7.92 1.66
C GLN A 73 5.57 7.20 0.53
N VAL A 74 5.97 5.97 0.18
CA VAL A 74 5.28 5.16 -0.83
C VAL A 74 3.87 4.78 -0.37
N MET A 75 3.70 4.34 0.88
CA MET A 75 2.39 3.99 1.44
C MET A 75 1.43 5.18 1.39
N ASP A 76 1.90 6.37 1.79
CA ASP A 76 1.11 7.60 1.82
C ASP A 76 0.75 8.06 0.40
N ALA A 77 1.71 8.06 -0.52
CA ALA A 77 1.47 8.41 -1.92
C ALA A 77 0.42 7.50 -2.58
N VAL A 78 0.49 6.19 -2.30
CA VAL A 78 -0.45 5.20 -2.82
C VAL A 78 -1.83 5.37 -2.19
N SER A 79 -1.91 5.61 -0.88
CA SER A 79 -3.16 5.87 -0.16
C SER A 79 -3.87 7.12 -0.68
N GLU A 80 -3.13 8.22 -0.84
CA GLU A 80 -3.65 9.49 -1.37
C GLU A 80 -4.21 9.30 -2.78
N ALA A 81 -3.45 8.66 -3.68
CA ALA A 81 -3.89 8.42 -5.06
C ALA A 81 -5.01 7.37 -5.20
N ALA A 82 -5.22 6.53 -4.18
CA ALA A 82 -6.32 5.57 -4.12
C ALA A 82 -7.65 6.20 -3.65
N GLU A 83 -7.61 7.41 -3.08
CA GLU A 83 -8.78 8.22 -2.71
C GLU A 83 -9.81 7.47 -1.82
N GLY A 84 -9.36 6.45 -1.08
CA GLY A 84 -10.23 5.61 -0.25
C GLY A 84 -11.25 4.74 -1.01
N THR A 85 -11.27 4.79 -2.35
CA THR A 85 -12.21 4.07 -3.22
C THR A 85 -11.60 2.86 -3.92
N TRP A 86 -10.27 2.80 -3.98
CA TRP A 86 -9.53 1.70 -4.59
C TRP A 86 -8.76 0.92 -3.52
N PRO A 87 -9.07 -0.37 -3.27
CA PRO A 87 -8.39 -1.17 -2.25
C PRO A 87 -6.88 -1.24 -2.45
N ILE A 88 -6.13 -1.04 -1.35
CA ILE A 88 -4.67 -1.10 -1.34
C ILE A 88 -4.15 -2.13 -0.33
N GLY A 89 -3.12 -2.88 -0.71
CA GLY A 89 -2.38 -3.81 0.14
C GLY A 89 -1.01 -3.24 0.51
N ALA A 90 -0.89 -2.66 1.70
CA ALA A 90 0.39 -2.17 2.21
C ALA A 90 1.27 -3.34 2.70
N HIS A 91 2.47 -3.49 2.14
CA HIS A 91 3.41 -4.50 2.61
C HIS A 91 4.16 -3.99 3.84
N VAL A 92 3.93 -4.66 4.98
CA VAL A 92 4.46 -4.24 6.29
C VAL A 92 5.57 -5.18 6.81
N THR A 93 5.93 -6.22 6.06
CA THR A 93 6.93 -7.20 6.49
C THR A 93 8.33 -6.59 6.59
N SER A 94 9.11 -7.09 7.53
CA SER A 94 10.52 -6.74 7.77
C SER A 94 11.19 -7.89 8.52
N THR A 95 12.51 -8.01 8.39
CA THR A 95 13.31 -8.93 9.21
C THR A 95 13.42 -8.47 10.67
N ASN A 96 13.00 -7.24 10.96
CA ASN A 96 12.91 -6.69 12.31
C ASN A 96 11.43 -6.54 12.72
N ALA A 97 11.05 -7.20 13.82
CA ALA A 97 9.67 -7.21 14.30
C ALA A 97 9.15 -5.82 14.72
N ASN A 98 10.01 -4.95 15.26
CA ASN A 98 9.61 -3.59 15.63
C ASN A 98 9.26 -2.75 14.40
N GLU A 99 10.00 -2.94 13.30
CA GLU A 99 9.67 -2.31 12.01
C GLU A 99 8.32 -2.78 11.50
N MET A 100 8.05 -4.09 11.59
CA MET A 100 6.77 -4.63 11.14
C MET A 100 5.60 -4.02 11.90
N VAL A 101 5.73 -3.91 13.23
CA VAL A 101 4.71 -3.31 14.08
C VAL A 101 4.50 -1.83 13.72
N TYR A 102 5.59 -1.07 13.54
CA TYR A 102 5.51 0.33 13.14
C TYR A 102 4.76 0.49 11.81
N LEU A 103 5.18 -0.24 10.77
CA LEU A 103 4.57 -0.15 9.44
C LEU A 103 3.11 -0.62 9.45
N ALA A 104 2.79 -1.66 10.23
CA ALA A 104 1.42 -2.12 10.40
C ALA A 104 0.55 -1.08 11.12
N GLN A 105 1.11 -0.36 12.11
CA GLN A 105 0.40 0.73 12.79
C GLN A 105 0.20 1.93 11.85
N HIS A 106 1.21 2.30 11.06
CA HIS A 106 1.12 3.37 10.06
C HIS A 106 0.07 3.06 8.99
N ALA A 107 0.01 1.81 8.52
CA ALA A 107 -0.94 1.37 7.50
C ALA A 107 -2.40 1.25 8.00
N LYS A 108 -2.65 1.37 9.31
CA LYS A 108 -4.02 1.33 9.82
C LYS A 108 -4.81 2.58 9.37
N PRO A 109 -6.09 2.42 9.00
CA PRO A 109 -6.99 3.56 8.85
C PRO A 109 -7.01 4.42 10.12
N GLN A 110 -6.91 5.74 9.99
CA GLN A 110 -6.89 6.66 11.12
C GLN A 110 -8.20 6.65 11.94
N ASP A 111 -9.28 6.13 11.36
CA ASP A 111 -10.61 6.03 12.00
C ASP A 111 -10.89 4.66 12.67
N LEU A 112 -9.93 3.73 12.66
CA LEU A 112 -10.03 2.44 13.33
C LEU A 112 -9.39 2.50 14.73
N THR A 113 -10.09 3.13 15.67
CA THR A 113 -9.90 2.85 17.11
C THR A 113 -10.40 1.43 17.37
N CYS A 114 -9.51 0.53 17.81
CA CYS A 114 -9.95 -0.80 18.27
C CYS A 114 -10.78 -0.70 19.55
#